data_AF-A0A2G9N083-F1
#
_entry.id   AF-A0A2G9N083-F1
#
_cell.length_a   1.000
_cell.length_b   1.000
_cell.length_c   1.000
_cell.angle_alpha   90.00
_cell.angle_beta   90.00
_cell.angle_gamma   90.00
#
_symmetry.space_group_name_H-M   'P 1'
#
loop_
_entity.id
_entity.type
_entity.pdbx_description
1 polymer ?
#
loop_
_entity_poly.entity_id
_entity_poly.type
_entity_poly.pdbx_seq_one_letter_code
_entity_poly.pdbx_strand_id
1 'polypeptide(L)'
;MSENDAISRISGIKMPDYYLDYYSNLSKDTYTIFEHAAMAKSTLVDSSGIIEPKIAFDLADRVSKMHDIDIAEPLRELLKINGKEISALILSKEIALGKYLQKDATLEEKLDLAVRVGLAIVTEGVTIAPLQGISEVKIKKNKDGSEYLSVSIAGPMRSAGGTESAVTILIADHVRKAVGLSKYQANCFDDETGRFIEELRIYEREASSFQFHILDEDIEHVISNLPVELNGVDTDPFEVVNHKGM
;
A
#
# COMPACT_ATOMS: atom_id res chain seq x y z
N MET A 1 25.95 15.44 0.40
CA MET A 1 24.98 16.29 1.08
C MET A 1 24.21 17.00 -0.02
N SER A 2 23.05 16.47 -0.41
CA SER A 2 22.23 17.10 -1.45
C SER A 2 21.85 18.50 -0.96
N GLU A 3 21.84 19.46 -1.87
CA GLU A 3 21.42 20.84 -1.62
C GLU A 3 20.14 20.92 -0.77
N ASN A 4 19.98 22.01 -0.01
CA ASN A 4 18.78 22.36 0.76
C ASN A 4 17.53 22.39 -0.15
N ASP A 5 16.99 21.21 -0.41
CA ASP A 5 15.95 20.96 -1.42
C ASP A 5 14.59 21.55 -1.00
N ALA A 6 14.44 21.90 0.28
CA ALA A 6 13.25 22.58 0.77
C ALA A 6 13.09 23.99 0.16
N ILE A 7 14.19 24.75 0.11
CA ILE A 7 14.18 26.15 -0.33
C ILE A 7 14.02 26.22 -1.85
N SER A 8 14.70 25.33 -2.59
CA SER A 8 14.52 25.22 -4.05
C SER A 8 13.06 24.92 -4.40
N ARG A 9 12.39 24.04 -3.64
CA ARG A 9 11.00 23.63 -3.87
C ARG A 9 9.96 24.72 -3.57
N ILE A 10 10.20 25.60 -2.60
CA ILE A 10 9.27 26.71 -2.28
C ILE A 10 9.55 27.99 -3.09
N SER A 11 10.73 28.10 -3.72
CA SER A 11 11.17 29.32 -4.43
C SER A 11 10.25 29.75 -5.58
N GLY A 12 9.52 28.82 -6.19
CA GLY A 12 8.57 29.08 -7.29
C GLY A 12 7.13 29.39 -6.85
N ILE A 13 6.83 29.34 -5.55
CA ILE A 13 5.47 29.52 -5.04
C ILE A 13 5.27 30.99 -4.67
N LYS A 14 4.25 31.62 -5.24
CA LYS A 14 3.88 33.00 -4.91
C LYS A 14 3.32 33.07 -3.49
N MET A 15 4.14 33.48 -2.53
CA MET A 15 3.75 33.68 -1.14
C MET A 15 4.38 34.95 -0.56
N PRO A 16 3.79 35.53 0.51
CA PRO A 16 4.43 36.59 1.27
C PRO A 16 5.81 36.22 1.82
N ASP A 17 6.73 37.18 1.87
CA ASP A 17 8.12 36.97 2.32
C ASP A 17 8.23 36.33 3.71
N TYR A 18 7.33 36.71 4.64
CA TYR A 18 7.35 36.15 5.99
C TYR A 18 7.07 34.63 6.03
N TYR A 19 6.36 34.07 5.05
CA TYR A 19 6.19 32.61 4.94
C TYR A 19 7.46 31.95 4.40
N LEU A 20 8.16 32.59 3.45
CA LEU A 20 9.45 32.09 2.96
C LEU A 20 10.46 32.02 4.10
N ASP A 21 10.54 33.07 4.92
CA ASP A 21 11.41 33.10 6.10
C ASP A 21 11.02 32.01 7.11
N TYR A 22 9.73 31.83 7.37
CA TYR A 22 9.22 30.79 8.27
C TYR A 22 9.63 29.38 7.82
N TYR A 23 9.35 29.01 6.56
CA TYR A 23 9.70 27.69 6.03
C TYR A 23 11.21 27.49 5.92
N SER A 24 11.97 28.54 5.59
CA SER A 24 13.44 28.48 5.55
C SER A 24 14.03 28.21 6.93
N ASN A 25 13.51 28.86 7.98
CA ASN A 25 13.94 28.63 9.35
C ASN A 25 13.59 27.20 9.81
N LEU A 26 12.35 26.75 9.59
CA LEU A 26 11.95 25.37 9.91
C LEU A 26 12.83 24.33 9.22
N SER A 27 13.12 24.54 7.93
CA SER A 27 13.97 23.63 7.17
C SER A 27 15.38 23.59 7.76
N LYS A 28 15.99 24.76 8.01
CA LYS A 28 17.33 24.87 8.58
C LYS A 28 17.44 24.17 9.93
N ASP A 29 16.47 24.39 10.82
CA ASP A 29 16.44 23.78 12.14
C ASP A 29 16.26 22.25 12.03
N THR A 30 15.38 21.80 11.15
CA THR A 30 15.17 20.36 10.88
C THR A 30 16.45 19.68 10.40
N TYR A 31 17.17 20.27 9.44
CA TYR A 31 18.44 19.71 8.96
C TYR A 31 19.53 19.73 10.02
N THR A 32 19.59 20.77 10.85
CA THR A 32 20.55 20.83 11.97
C THR A 32 20.30 19.70 12.96
N ILE A 33 19.03 19.42 13.31
CA ILE A 33 18.66 18.29 14.17
C ILE A 33 19.00 16.96 13.50
N PHE A 34 18.74 16.83 12.19
CA PHE A 34 19.06 15.63 11.42
C PHE A 34 20.58 15.36 11.40
N GLU A 35 21.42 16.38 11.23
CA GLU A 35 22.88 16.23 11.28
C GLU A 35 23.37 15.76 12.65
N HIS A 36 22.84 16.34 13.74
CA HIS A 36 23.16 15.88 15.10
C HIS A 36 22.74 14.42 15.34
N ALA A 37 21.54 14.04 14.87
CA ALA A 37 21.08 12.65 14.95
C ALA A 37 21.98 11.70 14.13
N ALA A 38 22.49 12.14 12.97
CA ALA A 38 23.37 11.34 12.12
C ALA A 38 24.72 11.11 12.81
N MET A 39 25.27 12.16 13.43
CA MET A 39 26.48 12.06 14.25
C MET A 39 26.28 11.07 15.41
N ALA A 40 25.15 11.13 16.11
CA ALA A 40 24.84 10.19 17.18
C ALA A 40 24.72 8.74 16.67
N LYS A 41 23.95 8.51 15.60
CA LYS A 41 23.78 7.18 14.99
C LYS A 41 25.09 6.58 14.47
N SER A 42 26.01 7.42 13.99
CA SER A 42 27.34 7.00 13.52
C SER A 42 28.23 6.38 14.60
N THR A 43 27.88 6.54 15.88
CA THR A 43 28.56 5.87 17.00
C THR A 43 28.22 4.38 17.12
N LEU A 44 27.21 3.90 16.38
CA LEU A 44 26.75 2.50 16.34
C LEU A 44 26.31 1.93 17.70
N VAL A 45 25.87 2.80 18.61
CA VAL A 45 25.32 2.39 19.92
C VAL A 45 23.86 1.95 19.81
N ASP A 46 23.14 2.41 18.78
CA ASP A 46 21.74 2.06 18.51
C ASP A 46 21.60 0.82 17.60
N SER A 47 20.35 0.35 17.42
CA SER A 47 19.96 -0.72 16.49
C SER A 47 20.34 -0.50 15.03
N SER A 48 20.58 0.75 14.63
CA SER A 48 20.90 1.16 13.26
C SER A 48 21.97 2.24 13.28
N GLY A 49 22.93 2.16 12.35
CA GLY A 49 23.96 3.19 12.13
C GLY A 49 23.51 4.36 11.25
N ILE A 50 22.26 4.34 10.78
CA ILE A 50 21.68 5.39 9.94
C ILE A 50 20.39 5.91 10.56
N ILE A 51 20.02 7.13 10.19
CA ILE A 51 18.73 7.70 10.56
C ILE A 51 17.62 6.95 9.81
N GLU A 52 16.65 6.43 10.54
CA GLU A 52 15.52 5.68 9.98
C GLU A 52 14.43 6.60 9.41
N PRO A 53 14.02 7.71 10.06
CA PRO A 53 13.05 8.64 9.48
C PRO A 53 13.65 9.43 8.31
N LYS A 54 13.00 9.36 7.15
CA LYS A 54 13.38 10.13 5.95
C LYS A 54 12.60 11.46 5.92
N ILE A 55 13.30 12.56 5.69
CA ILE A 55 12.65 13.87 5.47
C ILE A 55 11.93 13.83 4.13
N ALA A 56 10.65 14.19 4.08
CA ALA A 56 9.83 14.27 2.87
C ALA A 56 9.06 15.59 2.84
N PHE A 57 8.89 16.18 1.65
CA PHE A 57 8.29 17.52 1.52
C PHE A 57 6.84 17.51 1.04
N ASP A 58 6.46 16.51 0.24
CA ASP A 58 5.13 16.38 -0.33
C ASP A 58 4.71 14.91 -0.45
N LEU A 59 3.51 14.70 -0.98
CA LEU A 59 2.97 13.36 -1.20
C LEU A 59 3.91 12.49 -2.03
N ALA A 60 4.44 13.04 -3.13
CA ALA A 60 5.25 12.27 -4.05
C ALA A 60 6.57 11.81 -3.43
N ASP A 61 7.21 12.69 -2.65
CA ASP A 61 8.37 12.35 -1.84
C ASP A 61 8.06 11.28 -0.80
N ARG A 62 6.92 11.40 -0.09
CA ARG A 62 6.53 10.42 0.93
C ARG A 62 6.40 9.03 0.32
N VAL A 63 5.65 8.90 -0.79
CA VAL A 63 5.44 7.62 -1.46
C VAL A 63 6.75 7.06 -2.02
N SER A 64 7.56 7.89 -2.68
CA SER A 64 8.87 7.49 -3.22
C SER A 64 9.82 6.99 -2.13
N LYS A 65 9.97 7.74 -1.03
CA LYS A 65 10.85 7.39 0.10
C LYS A 65 10.33 6.24 0.94
N MET A 66 9.01 6.04 0.99
CA MET A 66 8.35 4.94 1.68
C MET A 66 8.69 3.59 1.03
N HIS A 67 8.76 3.55 -0.30
CA HIS A 67 9.00 2.33 -1.07
C HIS A 67 10.41 2.24 -1.69
N ASP A 68 11.27 3.23 -1.43
CA ASP A 68 12.63 3.32 -1.99
C ASP A 68 12.68 3.21 -3.52
N ILE A 69 11.77 3.93 -4.18
CA ILE A 69 11.65 3.96 -5.65
C ILE A 69 11.62 5.38 -6.19
N ASP A 70 12.26 5.60 -7.34
CA ASP A 70 12.34 6.92 -7.97
C ASP A 70 11.09 7.22 -8.82
N ILE A 71 10.03 7.65 -8.14
CA ILE A 71 8.73 7.99 -8.75
C ILE A 71 8.23 9.38 -8.36
N ALA A 72 9.04 10.17 -7.65
CA ALA A 72 8.59 11.44 -7.09
C ALA A 72 8.19 12.45 -8.19
N GLU A 73 9.05 12.67 -9.19
CA GLU A 73 8.74 13.56 -10.30
C GLU A 73 7.57 13.05 -11.18
N PRO A 74 7.56 11.79 -11.65
CA PRO A 74 6.42 11.25 -12.39
C PRO A 74 5.08 11.39 -11.65
N LEU A 75 5.07 11.11 -10.35
CA LEU A 75 3.87 11.25 -9.54
C LEU A 75 3.44 12.71 -9.39
N ARG A 76 4.37 13.66 -9.24
CA ARG A 76 4.03 15.11 -9.24
C ARG A 76 3.40 15.55 -10.55
N GLU A 77 3.94 15.11 -11.68
CA GLU A 77 3.37 15.44 -13.00
C GLU A 77 1.95 14.88 -13.15
N LEU A 78 1.74 13.64 -12.73
CA LEU A 78 0.41 13.02 -12.74
C LEU A 78 -0.57 13.78 -11.83
N LEU A 79 -0.15 14.17 -10.63
CA LEU A 79 -0.98 14.91 -9.67
C LEU A 79 -1.32 16.34 -10.11
N LYS A 80 -0.50 16.97 -10.95
CA LYS A 80 -0.80 18.30 -11.52
C LYS A 80 -1.92 18.23 -12.56
N ILE A 81 -1.98 17.13 -13.31
CA ILE A 81 -2.92 16.94 -14.42
C ILE A 81 -4.19 16.22 -13.95
N ASN A 82 -4.04 15.26 -13.05
CA ASN A 82 -5.08 14.36 -12.58
C ASN A 82 -5.29 14.48 -11.06
N GLY A 83 -6.43 14.02 -10.58
CA GLY A 83 -6.65 13.80 -9.15
C GLY A 83 -5.78 12.68 -8.57
N LYS A 84 -5.80 12.55 -7.24
CA LYS A 84 -5.06 11.54 -6.47
C LYS A 84 -5.38 10.12 -6.93
N GLU A 85 -6.67 9.83 -7.09
CA GLU A 85 -7.20 8.49 -7.39
C GLU A 85 -6.78 8.03 -8.79
N ILE A 86 -6.90 8.92 -9.78
CA ILE A 86 -6.50 8.63 -11.16
C ILE A 86 -4.98 8.50 -11.25
N SER A 87 -4.23 9.36 -10.54
CA SER A 87 -2.76 9.29 -10.48
C SER A 87 -2.29 7.95 -9.88
N ALA A 88 -2.97 7.45 -8.84
CA ALA A 88 -2.68 6.15 -8.25
C ALA A 88 -2.87 4.99 -9.24
N LEU A 89 -3.96 5.00 -10.01
CA LEU A 89 -4.23 3.96 -11.02
C LEU A 89 -3.22 4.00 -12.17
N ILE A 90 -2.90 5.19 -12.69
CA ILE A 90 -1.92 5.34 -13.77
C ILE A 90 -0.55 4.85 -13.31
N LEU A 91 -0.08 5.32 -12.14
CA LEU A 91 1.27 4.98 -11.68
C LEU A 91 1.39 3.49 -11.30
N SER A 92 0.38 2.94 -10.61
CA SER A 92 0.36 1.49 -10.29
C SER A 92 0.40 0.64 -11.55
N LYS A 93 -0.34 1.01 -12.60
CA LYS A 93 -0.26 0.35 -13.91
C LYS A 93 1.14 0.44 -14.53
N GLU A 94 1.77 1.60 -14.52
CA GLU A 94 3.12 1.77 -15.06
C GLU A 94 4.17 0.92 -14.30
N ILE A 95 4.03 0.83 -12.98
CA ILE A 95 4.87 -0.02 -12.12
C ILE A 95 4.66 -1.50 -12.44
N ALA A 96 3.40 -1.94 -12.57
CA ALA A 96 3.06 -3.32 -12.92
C ALA A 96 3.62 -3.73 -14.30
N LEU A 97 3.69 -2.79 -15.25
CA LEU A 97 4.32 -2.99 -16.56
C LEU A 97 5.86 -2.92 -16.52
N GLY A 98 6.46 -2.62 -15.37
CA GLY A 98 7.90 -2.65 -15.12
C GLY A 98 8.67 -1.37 -15.46
N LYS A 99 8.01 -0.22 -15.56
CA LYS A 99 8.66 1.06 -15.94
C LYS A 99 9.70 1.56 -14.93
N TYR A 100 9.50 1.28 -13.64
CA TYR A 100 10.29 1.84 -12.53
C TYR A 100 11.09 0.81 -11.71
N LEU A 101 11.07 -0.47 -12.10
CA LEU A 101 11.85 -1.52 -11.45
C LEU A 101 13.04 -1.94 -12.32
N GLN A 102 13.98 -2.66 -11.71
CA GLN A 102 15.06 -3.32 -12.43
C GLN A 102 14.50 -4.37 -13.42
N LYS A 103 15.27 -4.67 -14.47
CA LYS A 103 14.81 -5.53 -15.58
C LYS A 103 14.58 -6.99 -15.15
N ASP A 104 15.29 -7.44 -14.13
CA ASP A 104 15.24 -8.78 -13.54
C ASP A 104 14.12 -8.96 -12.51
N ALA A 105 13.43 -7.89 -12.11
CA ALA A 105 12.28 -7.99 -11.22
C ALA A 105 11.18 -8.88 -11.82
N THR A 106 10.74 -9.84 -11.03
CA THR A 106 9.66 -10.78 -11.35
C THR A 106 8.33 -10.05 -11.53
N LEU A 107 7.38 -10.72 -12.18
CA LEU A 107 6.04 -10.16 -12.34
C LEU A 107 5.33 -9.96 -10.99
N GLU A 108 5.55 -10.88 -10.04
CA GLU A 108 4.99 -10.78 -8.68
C GLU A 108 5.55 -9.58 -7.93
N GLU A 109 6.87 -9.34 -7.96
CA GLU A 109 7.47 -8.16 -7.32
C GLU A 109 6.95 -6.84 -7.92
N LYS A 110 6.74 -6.80 -9.24
CA LYS A 110 6.15 -5.64 -9.92
C LYS A 110 4.70 -5.40 -9.47
N LEU A 111 3.91 -6.47 -9.32
CA LEU A 111 2.52 -6.37 -8.90
C LEU A 111 2.38 -6.01 -7.42
N ASP A 112 3.19 -6.62 -6.55
CA ASP A 112 3.25 -6.28 -5.12
C ASP A 112 3.57 -4.79 -4.92
N LEU A 113 4.65 -4.32 -5.56
CA LEU A 113 5.01 -2.91 -5.49
C LEU A 113 3.93 -2.00 -6.09
N ALA A 114 3.32 -2.38 -7.20
CA ALA A 114 2.27 -1.59 -7.84
C ALA A 114 1.04 -1.40 -6.93
N VAL A 115 0.59 -2.47 -6.26
CA VAL A 115 -0.54 -2.40 -5.32
C VAL A 115 -0.18 -1.53 -4.12
N ARG A 116 1.01 -1.74 -3.52
CA ARG A 116 1.48 -0.96 -2.36
C ARG A 116 1.59 0.54 -2.68
N VAL A 117 2.23 0.88 -3.80
CA VAL A 117 2.40 2.28 -4.23
C VAL A 117 1.06 2.93 -4.56
N GLY A 118 0.17 2.20 -5.24
CA GLY A 118 -1.19 2.69 -5.50
C GLY A 118 -1.92 3.01 -4.19
N LEU A 119 -1.86 2.12 -3.20
CA LEU A 119 -2.46 2.34 -1.90
C LEU A 119 -1.82 3.52 -1.17
N ALA A 120 -0.49 3.65 -1.21
CA ALA A 120 0.24 4.76 -0.59
C ALA A 120 -0.16 6.11 -1.18
N ILE A 121 -0.44 6.19 -2.48
CA ILE A 121 -0.91 7.43 -3.10
C ILE A 121 -2.31 7.77 -2.58
N VAL A 122 -3.22 6.80 -2.54
CA VAL A 122 -4.61 7.00 -2.08
C VAL A 122 -4.66 7.41 -0.61
N THR A 123 -3.86 6.77 0.23
CA THR A 123 -3.72 7.08 1.67
C THR A 123 -2.80 8.26 1.96
N GLU A 124 -2.40 9.01 0.93
CA GLU A 124 -1.52 10.18 1.01
C GLU A 124 -0.15 9.93 1.68
N GLY A 125 0.26 8.66 1.77
CA GLY A 125 1.48 8.23 2.44
C GLY A 125 1.49 8.57 3.93
N VAL A 126 0.32 8.70 4.57
CA VAL A 126 0.20 9.01 6.01
C VAL A 126 -0.13 7.79 6.88
N THR A 127 -0.52 6.67 6.27
CA THR A 127 -0.85 5.43 6.97
C THR A 127 0.23 4.36 6.78
N ILE A 128 0.28 3.39 7.69
CA ILE A 128 1.23 2.27 7.62
C ILE A 128 0.74 1.14 6.72
N ALA A 129 -0.52 1.18 6.28
CA ALA A 129 -1.15 0.12 5.49
C ALA A 129 -0.41 -0.28 4.19
N PRO A 130 0.18 0.64 3.40
CA PRO A 130 0.99 0.25 2.23
C PRO A 130 2.23 -0.58 2.58
N LEU A 131 2.78 -0.38 3.79
CA LEU A 131 3.98 -1.08 4.25
C LEU A 131 3.64 -2.39 4.97
N GLN A 132 2.66 -2.38 5.87
CA GLN A 132 2.39 -3.49 6.79
C GLN A 132 0.97 -4.07 6.68
N GLY A 133 0.07 -3.40 5.97
CA GLY A 133 -1.30 -3.88 5.77
C GLY A 133 -1.42 -4.91 4.66
N ILE A 134 -0.54 -4.85 3.66
CA ILE A 134 -0.41 -5.88 2.62
C ILE A 134 0.73 -6.79 3.04
N SER A 135 0.43 -8.05 3.33
CA SER A 135 1.43 -9.06 3.66
C SER A 135 2.18 -9.49 2.41
N GLU A 136 1.44 -9.89 1.38
CA GLU A 136 2.00 -10.36 0.11
C GLU A 136 0.99 -10.21 -1.04
N VAL A 137 1.52 -10.11 -2.25
CA VAL A 137 0.75 -10.21 -3.49
C VAL A 137 1.34 -11.34 -4.34
N LYS A 138 0.51 -12.32 -4.69
CA LYS A 138 0.95 -13.54 -5.40
C LYS A 138 0.13 -13.81 -6.64
N ILE A 139 0.73 -14.51 -7.59
CA ILE A 139 0.05 -15.08 -8.75
C ILE A 139 -0.29 -16.54 -8.44
N LYS A 140 -1.58 -16.86 -8.45
CA LYS A 140 -2.09 -18.22 -8.23
C LYS A 140 -2.86 -18.69 -9.45
N LYS A 141 -3.28 -19.95 -9.46
CA LYS A 141 -3.96 -20.59 -10.60
C LYS A 141 -5.37 -21.02 -10.25
N ASN A 142 -6.31 -20.70 -11.12
CA ASN A 142 -7.67 -21.23 -11.09
C ASN A 142 -7.65 -22.71 -11.50
N LYS A 143 -8.78 -23.39 -11.33
CA LYS A 143 -8.96 -24.80 -11.70
C LYS A 143 -8.77 -25.07 -13.20
N ASP A 144 -9.10 -24.08 -14.04
CA ASP A 144 -8.87 -24.13 -15.48
C ASP A 144 -7.40 -23.85 -15.89
N GLY A 145 -6.52 -23.61 -14.92
CA GLY A 145 -5.11 -23.31 -15.12
C GLY A 145 -4.81 -21.84 -15.41
N SER A 146 -5.83 -20.97 -15.50
CA SER A 146 -5.64 -19.53 -15.69
C SER A 146 -5.02 -18.87 -14.46
N GLU A 147 -4.12 -17.91 -14.67
CA GLU A 147 -3.43 -17.21 -13.60
C GLU A 147 -4.23 -15.99 -13.13
N TYR A 148 -4.36 -15.82 -11.82
CA TYR A 148 -5.06 -14.71 -11.17
C TYR A 148 -4.21 -14.06 -10.07
N LEU A 149 -4.60 -12.87 -9.63
CA LEU A 149 -3.92 -12.14 -8.57
C LEU A 149 -4.56 -12.39 -7.20
N SER A 150 -3.72 -12.66 -6.20
CA SER A 150 -4.09 -12.82 -4.79
C SER A 150 -3.44 -11.74 -3.95
N VAL A 151 -4.18 -11.14 -3.03
CA VAL A 151 -3.69 -10.10 -2.13
C VAL A 151 -3.95 -10.53 -0.69
N SER A 152 -2.87 -10.82 0.05
CA SER A 152 -2.94 -11.22 1.45
C SER A 152 -2.87 -9.99 2.36
N ILE A 153 -3.91 -9.80 3.15
CA ILE A 153 -4.04 -8.66 4.07
C ILE A 153 -3.60 -9.05 5.49
N ALA A 154 -2.95 -8.12 6.19
CA ALA A 154 -2.55 -8.26 7.58
C ALA A 154 -3.28 -7.25 8.49
N GLY A 155 -3.29 -7.52 9.79
CA GLY A 155 -3.94 -6.70 10.81
C GLY A 155 -3.69 -5.17 10.72
N PRO A 156 -2.47 -4.68 10.42
CA PRO A 156 -2.18 -3.26 10.27
C PRO A 156 -2.98 -2.55 9.17
N MET A 157 -3.63 -3.28 8.25
CA MET A 157 -4.52 -2.71 7.23
C MET A 157 -5.65 -1.88 7.82
N ARG A 158 -6.08 -2.14 9.06
CA ARG A 158 -7.09 -1.34 9.76
C ARG A 158 -6.74 0.14 9.89
N SER A 159 -5.46 0.48 9.85
CA SER A 159 -4.97 1.88 9.87
C SER A 159 -5.33 2.67 8.60
N ALA A 160 -5.66 2.01 7.50
CA ALA A 160 -6.04 2.67 6.25
C ALA A 160 -7.44 3.29 6.32
N GLY A 161 -8.36 2.65 7.05
CA GLY A 161 -9.80 2.91 6.93
C GLY A 161 -10.48 1.99 5.92
N GLY A 162 -11.80 1.81 6.03
CA GLY A 162 -12.56 0.88 5.21
C GLY A 162 -12.56 1.23 3.72
N THR A 163 -12.58 2.52 3.38
CA THR A 163 -12.58 3.01 2.00
C THR A 163 -11.26 2.66 1.31
N GLU A 164 -10.14 2.96 1.95
CA GLU A 164 -8.79 2.74 1.44
C GLU A 164 -8.47 1.25 1.34
N SER A 165 -8.93 0.43 2.30
CA SER A 165 -8.88 -1.03 2.19
C SER A 165 -9.65 -1.54 0.97
N ALA A 166 -10.85 -1.04 0.69
CA ALA A 166 -11.61 -1.42 -0.51
C ALA A 166 -10.91 -1.00 -1.81
N VAL A 167 -10.32 0.20 -1.82
CA VAL A 167 -9.55 0.71 -2.97
C VAL A 167 -8.31 -0.15 -3.25
N THR A 168 -7.75 -0.83 -2.24
CA THR A 168 -6.64 -1.79 -2.46
C THR A 168 -7.03 -2.89 -3.45
N ILE A 169 -8.23 -3.46 -3.31
CA ILE A 169 -8.74 -4.50 -4.22
C ILE A 169 -9.06 -3.93 -5.60
N LEU A 170 -9.53 -2.69 -5.67
CA LEU A 170 -9.72 -1.98 -6.95
C LEU A 170 -8.39 -1.77 -7.69
N ILE A 171 -7.33 -1.36 -6.99
CA ILE A 171 -5.99 -1.20 -7.57
C ILE A 171 -5.46 -2.55 -8.03
N ALA A 172 -5.60 -3.60 -7.21
CA ALA A 172 -5.21 -4.96 -7.56
C ALA A 172 -5.91 -5.44 -8.85
N ASP A 173 -7.22 -5.20 -8.96
CA ASP A 173 -7.99 -5.51 -10.18
C ASP A 173 -7.51 -4.70 -11.39
N HIS A 174 -7.12 -3.44 -11.18
CA HIS A 174 -6.58 -2.60 -12.24
C HIS A 174 -5.24 -3.12 -12.77
N VAL A 175 -4.30 -3.45 -11.88
CA VAL A 175 -2.96 -3.90 -12.27
C VAL A 175 -2.99 -5.30 -12.87
N ARG A 176 -3.80 -6.22 -12.33
CA ARG A 176 -3.92 -7.58 -12.88
C ARG A 176 -4.48 -7.56 -14.30
N LYS A 177 -5.44 -6.68 -14.61
CA LYS A 177 -5.93 -6.45 -15.98
C LYS A 177 -4.83 -5.90 -16.89
N ALA A 178 -4.00 -4.99 -16.40
CA ALA A 178 -2.93 -4.38 -17.19
C ALA A 178 -1.87 -5.40 -17.64
N VAL A 179 -1.59 -6.41 -16.82
CA VAL A 179 -0.62 -7.47 -17.13
C VAL A 179 -1.27 -8.72 -17.77
N GLY A 180 -2.59 -8.72 -17.98
CA GLY A 180 -3.31 -9.80 -18.66
C GLY A 180 -3.67 -11.01 -17.78
N LEU A 181 -3.65 -10.87 -16.45
CA LEU A 181 -4.10 -11.93 -15.54
C LEU A 181 -5.62 -12.09 -15.59
N SER A 182 -6.07 -13.32 -15.47
CA SER A 182 -7.48 -13.70 -15.46
C SER A 182 -8.17 -13.26 -14.17
N LYS A 183 -9.49 -13.36 -14.16
CA LYS A 183 -10.27 -13.14 -12.93
C LYS A 183 -10.05 -14.33 -11.99
N TYR A 184 -9.96 -14.05 -10.70
CA TYR A 184 -10.13 -15.06 -9.66
C TYR A 184 -11.52 -15.71 -9.80
N GLN A 185 -11.58 -17.02 -9.60
CA GLN A 185 -12.81 -17.82 -9.64
C GLN A 185 -13.01 -18.45 -8.25
N ALA A 186 -13.91 -17.88 -7.46
CA ALA A 186 -14.23 -18.39 -6.13
C ALA A 186 -14.81 -19.81 -6.19
N ASN A 187 -14.63 -20.57 -5.10
CA ASN A 187 -15.16 -21.92 -4.89
C ASN A 187 -14.71 -22.95 -5.93
N CYS A 188 -13.60 -22.70 -6.61
CA CYS A 188 -13.09 -23.62 -7.63
C CYS A 188 -12.48 -24.89 -7.04
N PHE A 189 -11.86 -24.77 -5.87
CA PHE A 189 -11.12 -25.84 -5.22
C PHE A 189 -11.85 -26.37 -3.99
N ASP A 190 -12.36 -25.49 -3.14
CA ASP A 190 -13.07 -25.81 -1.89
C ASP A 190 -14.15 -24.74 -1.60
N ASP A 191 -14.88 -24.85 -0.48
CA ASP A 191 -15.90 -23.87 -0.06
C ASP A 191 -15.27 -22.61 0.58
N GLU A 192 -14.67 -21.78 -0.28
CA GLU A 192 -14.00 -20.54 0.12
C GLU A 192 -15.00 -19.54 0.73
N THR A 193 -16.20 -19.45 0.15
CA THR A 193 -17.28 -18.61 0.69
C THR A 193 -17.71 -19.04 2.10
N GLY A 194 -17.86 -20.34 2.34
CA GLY A 194 -18.19 -20.88 3.65
C GLY A 194 -17.09 -20.62 4.68
N ARG A 195 -15.82 -20.69 4.26
CA ARG A 195 -14.66 -20.32 5.09
C ARG A 195 -14.73 -18.85 5.52
N PHE A 196 -14.99 -17.92 4.59
CA PHE A 196 -15.13 -16.49 4.90
C PHE A 196 -16.26 -16.21 5.89
N ILE A 197 -17.41 -16.85 5.69
CA ILE A 197 -18.55 -16.72 6.60
C ILE A 197 -18.15 -17.21 8.01
N GLU A 198 -17.54 -18.39 8.10
CA GLU A 198 -17.10 -18.94 9.39
C GLU A 198 -16.10 -18.02 10.10
N GLU A 199 -15.08 -17.54 9.39
CA GLU A 199 -14.09 -16.61 9.93
C GLU A 199 -14.71 -15.30 10.42
N LEU A 200 -15.59 -14.69 9.62
CA LEU A 200 -16.28 -13.46 9.99
C LEU A 200 -17.14 -13.64 11.25
N ARG A 201 -17.85 -14.77 11.38
CA ARG A 201 -18.71 -15.06 12.54
C ARG A 201 -17.91 -15.39 13.80
N ILE A 202 -16.78 -16.09 13.67
CA ILE A 202 -15.85 -16.30 14.79
C ILE A 202 -15.24 -14.96 15.22
N TYR A 203 -14.82 -14.15 14.26
CA TYR A 203 -14.23 -12.84 14.52
C TYR A 203 -15.19 -11.90 15.26
N GLU A 204 -16.45 -11.81 14.80
CA GLU A 204 -17.51 -11.02 15.46
C GLU A 204 -17.77 -11.46 16.90
N ARG A 205 -17.67 -12.76 17.18
CA ARG A 205 -17.98 -13.34 18.49
C ARG A 205 -16.82 -13.22 19.47
N GLU A 206 -15.61 -13.55 19.04
CA GLU A 206 -14.48 -13.81 19.93
C GLU A 206 -13.42 -12.68 19.93
N ALA A 207 -13.30 -11.91 18.83
CA ALA A 207 -12.20 -10.97 18.65
C ALA A 207 -12.65 -9.50 18.76
N SER A 208 -13.53 -9.05 17.86
CA SER A 208 -14.03 -7.66 17.86
C SER A 208 -15.33 -7.53 17.07
N SER A 209 -16.17 -6.57 17.47
CA SER A 209 -17.30 -6.15 16.67
C SER A 209 -16.85 -5.38 15.43
N PHE A 210 -17.61 -5.53 14.34
CA PHE A 210 -17.50 -4.69 13.14
C PHE A 210 -18.26 -3.38 13.31
N GLN A 211 -17.97 -2.41 12.43
CA GLN A 211 -18.69 -1.13 12.39
C GLN A 211 -20.17 -1.31 12.04
N PHE A 212 -20.49 -2.35 11.26
CA PHE A 212 -21.84 -2.78 10.93
C PHE A 212 -21.84 -4.29 10.75
N HIS A 213 -23.00 -4.91 10.98
CA HIS A 213 -23.19 -6.33 10.73
C HIS A 213 -23.46 -6.56 9.24
N ILE A 214 -22.84 -7.61 8.69
CA ILE A 214 -22.95 -8.01 7.28
C ILE A 214 -23.64 -9.35 7.23
N LEU A 215 -24.62 -9.55 6.35
CA LEU A 215 -25.35 -10.82 6.21
C LEU A 215 -24.49 -11.89 5.55
N ASP A 216 -24.74 -13.17 5.85
CA ASP A 216 -24.03 -14.30 5.23
C ASP A 216 -24.14 -14.26 3.69
N GLU A 217 -25.34 -13.95 3.18
CA GLU A 217 -25.64 -13.84 1.75
C GLU A 217 -24.84 -12.72 1.07
N ASP A 218 -24.60 -11.60 1.77
CA ASP A 218 -23.79 -10.49 1.24
C ASP A 218 -22.31 -10.88 1.16
N ILE A 219 -21.81 -11.62 2.15
CA ILE A 219 -20.43 -12.14 2.16
C ILE A 219 -20.23 -13.09 0.98
N GLU A 220 -21.14 -14.07 0.83
CA GLU A 220 -21.11 -15.01 -0.29
C GLU A 220 -21.15 -14.28 -1.64
N HIS A 221 -22.03 -13.28 -1.77
CA HIS A 221 -22.15 -12.48 -2.98
C HIS A 221 -20.87 -11.71 -3.30
N VAL A 222 -20.26 -11.06 -2.32
CA VAL A 222 -19.04 -10.28 -2.54
C VAL A 222 -17.88 -11.18 -2.91
N ILE A 223 -17.58 -12.21 -2.10
CA ILE A 223 -16.44 -13.10 -2.33
C ILE A 223 -16.57 -13.82 -3.68
N SER A 224 -17.78 -14.25 -4.06
CA SER A 224 -18.01 -14.91 -5.35
C SER A 224 -17.82 -14.01 -6.57
N ASN A 225 -17.87 -12.69 -6.40
CA ASN A 225 -17.79 -11.72 -7.51
C ASN A 225 -16.49 -10.89 -7.52
N LEU A 226 -15.63 -11.03 -6.50
CA LEU A 226 -14.35 -10.35 -6.48
C LEU A 226 -13.44 -10.89 -7.59
N PRO A 227 -12.86 -10.03 -8.44
CA PRO A 227 -12.00 -10.45 -9.54
C PRO A 227 -10.55 -10.78 -9.12
N VAL A 228 -10.23 -10.55 -7.85
CA VAL A 228 -8.94 -10.74 -7.19
C VAL A 228 -9.23 -11.52 -5.91
N GLU A 229 -8.41 -12.52 -5.59
CA GLU A 229 -8.56 -13.26 -4.34
C GLU A 229 -8.19 -12.34 -3.18
N LEU A 230 -9.13 -12.13 -2.27
CA LEU A 230 -8.85 -11.59 -0.96
C LEU A 230 -8.30 -12.72 -0.10
N ASN A 231 -7.10 -12.59 0.43
CA ASN A 231 -6.50 -13.57 1.34
C ASN A 231 -5.99 -12.83 2.59
N GLY A 232 -5.46 -13.54 3.57
CA GLY A 232 -4.98 -12.96 4.81
C GLY A 232 -3.90 -13.80 5.49
N VAL A 233 -3.29 -13.20 6.50
CA VAL A 233 -2.46 -13.90 7.47
C VAL A 233 -3.22 -14.00 8.78
N ASP A 234 -2.99 -15.07 9.54
CA ASP A 234 -3.61 -15.29 10.84
C ASP A 234 -3.35 -14.09 11.77
N THR A 235 -4.42 -13.47 12.27
CA THR A 235 -4.32 -12.32 13.19
C THR A 235 -4.60 -12.67 14.63
N ASP A 236 -5.47 -13.66 14.88
CA ASP A 236 -5.99 -14.01 16.19
C ASP A 236 -5.95 -15.53 16.39
N PRO A 237 -5.72 -16.02 17.62
CA PRO A 237 -5.48 -17.45 17.89
C PRO A 237 -6.79 -18.26 17.99
N PHE A 238 -7.73 -18.04 17.07
CA PHE A 238 -9.02 -18.75 17.02
C PHE A 238 -9.04 -19.73 15.87
N GLU A 239 -9.29 -21.01 16.17
CA GLU A 239 -9.38 -22.05 15.15
C GLU A 239 -10.74 -22.03 14.45
N VAL A 240 -10.69 -22.07 13.11
CA VAL A 240 -11.83 -22.42 12.25
C VAL A 240 -12.13 -23.90 12.44
N VAL A 241 -13.40 -24.31 12.46
CA VAL A 241 -13.82 -25.69 12.81
C VAL A 241 -14.17 -26.50 11.57
N ASN A 242 -14.99 -25.95 10.67
CA ASN A 242 -15.51 -26.72 9.53
C ASN A 242 -14.55 -26.75 8.34
N HIS A 243 -13.81 -25.66 8.11
CA HIS A 243 -12.98 -25.48 6.92
C HIS A 243 -11.46 -25.54 7.19
N LYS A 244 -11.00 -26.33 8.18
CA LYS A 244 -9.59 -26.37 8.66
C LYS A 244 -8.52 -26.68 7.59
N GLY A 245 -8.87 -27.41 6.54
CA GLY A 245 -7.93 -27.90 5.52
C GLY A 245 -7.72 -26.96 4.34
N MET A 246 -8.33 -25.78 4.38
CA MET A 246 -8.30 -24.73 3.35
C MET A 246 -7.29 -23.65 3.70
#